data_AF-A0A5J6Q020-F1
#
_entry.id   AF-A0A5J6Q020-F1
#
_cell.length_a   1.000
_cell.length_b   1.000
_cell.length_c   1.000
_cell.angle_alpha   90.00
_cell.angle_beta   90.00
_cell.angle_gamma   90.00
#
_symmetry.space_group_name_H-M   'P 1'
#
loop_
_entity.id
_entity.type
_entity.pdbx_description
1 polymer ?
#
loop_
_entity_poly.entity_id
_entity_poly.type
_entity_poly.pdbx_seq_one_letter_code
_entity_poly.pdbx_strand_id
1 'polypeptide(L)'
;MSTNQSLKLLTLFTLQFVTPFGVSLIWALRCAPLHLHSRRPTGPASSVRGHDVLAWPGWVATAVLASLLLLPWFQGGAILGGLLMAPRSGQGLQSELYEIIRLSRPGLVLQCFGQAAVFTATCYLILQRKLAAITRSAGHVALQLADALTECLMALLILQAILLLVLPPFSGSRA
;
A
#
# COMPACT_ATOMS: atom_id res chain seq x y z
N MET A 1 -25.40 8.90 16.46
CA MET A 1 -24.70 7.69 15.96
C MET A 1 -24.21 6.90 17.15
N SER A 2 -24.49 5.61 17.23
CA SER A 2 -23.92 4.78 18.30
C SER A 2 -22.44 4.53 18.02
N THR A 3 -21.58 4.51 19.05
CA THR A 3 -20.12 4.30 18.91
C THR A 3 -19.77 3.08 18.04
N ASN A 4 -20.57 2.01 18.13
CA ASN A 4 -20.38 0.79 17.33
C ASN A 4 -20.55 1.02 15.81
N GLN A 5 -21.39 1.97 15.39
CA GLN A 5 -21.52 2.31 13.96
C GLN A 5 -20.27 3.03 13.44
N SER A 6 -19.70 3.93 14.23
CA SER A 6 -18.48 4.64 13.85
C SER A 6 -17.29 3.68 13.71
N LEU A 7 -17.18 2.72 14.63
CA LEU A 7 -16.10 1.73 14.62
C LEU A 7 -16.25 0.73 13.45
N LYS A 8 -17.49 0.32 13.15
CA LYS A 8 -17.82 -0.48 11.95
C LYS A 8 -17.39 0.22 10.65
N LEU A 9 -17.79 1.48 10.50
CA LEU A 9 -17.43 2.29 9.33
C LEU A 9 -15.92 2.46 9.23
N LEU A 10 -15.25 2.74 10.35
CA LEU A 10 -13.79 2.85 10.40
C LEU A 10 -13.11 1.56 9.94
N THR A 11 -13.50 0.40 10.46
CA THR A 11 -12.88 -0.89 10.09
C THR A 11 -13.09 -1.22 8.61
N LEU A 12 -14.30 -1.02 8.08
CA LEU A 12 -14.58 -1.28 6.67
C LEU A 12 -13.83 -0.30 5.75
N PHE A 13 -13.85 0.99 6.09
CA PHE A 13 -13.16 2.03 5.34
C PHE A 13 -11.64 1.83 5.35
N THR A 14 -11.07 1.46 6.50
CA THR A 14 -9.63 1.17 6.60
C THR A 14 -9.25 -0.03 5.75
N LEU A 15 -9.96 -1.15 5.86
CA LEU A 15 -9.68 -2.36 5.07
C LEU A 15 -9.80 -2.14 3.55
N GLN A 16 -10.79 -1.39 3.09
CA GLN A 16 -11.08 -1.23 1.66
C GLN A 16 -10.32 -0.08 0.99
N PHE A 17 -9.88 0.93 1.75
CA PHE A 17 -9.30 2.15 1.20
C PHE A 17 -7.97 2.49 1.86
N VAL A 18 -8.01 2.84 3.15
CA VAL A 18 -6.87 3.48 3.81
C VAL A 18 -5.66 2.56 3.88
N THR A 19 -5.88 1.29 4.18
CA THR A 19 -4.83 0.30 4.38
C THR A 19 -4.12 -0.09 3.08
N PRO A 20 -4.80 -0.53 2.00
CA PRO A 20 -4.11 -0.85 0.76
C PRO A 20 -3.42 0.39 0.16
N PHE A 21 -4.09 1.54 0.18
CA PHE A 21 -3.50 2.79 -0.33
C PHE A 21 -2.32 3.27 0.53
N GLY A 22 -2.51 3.31 1.85
CA GLY A 22 -1.52 3.80 2.81
C GLY A 22 -0.27 2.96 2.84
N VAL A 23 -0.39 1.63 2.80
CA VAL A 23 0.76 0.72 2.74
C VAL A 23 1.54 0.89 1.44
N SER A 24 0.85 0.96 0.29
CA SER A 24 1.53 1.20 -0.99
C SER A 24 2.21 2.56 -1.06
N LEU A 25 1.62 3.59 -0.44
CA LEU A 25 2.22 4.92 -0.34
C LEU A 25 3.45 4.92 0.58
N ILE A 26 3.37 4.28 1.75
CA ILE A 26 4.52 4.11 2.67
C ILE A 26 5.66 3.41 1.95
N TRP A 27 5.36 2.33 1.23
CA TRP A 27 6.36 1.60 0.45
C TRP A 27 6.98 2.50 -0.63
N ALA A 28 6.17 3.22 -1.41
CA ALA A 28 6.65 4.12 -2.46
C ALA A 28 7.51 5.28 -1.90
N LEU A 29 7.14 5.85 -0.76
CA LEU A 29 7.84 6.98 -0.14
C LEU A 29 9.10 6.58 0.62
N ARG A 30 9.16 5.38 1.21
CA ARG A 30 10.26 4.97 2.10
C ARG A 30 11.16 3.91 1.50
N CYS A 31 10.58 2.87 0.91
CA CYS A 31 11.35 1.73 0.41
C CYS A 31 11.90 2.00 -0.99
N ALA A 32 11.14 2.70 -1.84
CA ALA A 32 11.58 2.99 -3.20
C ALA A 32 12.88 3.85 -3.24
N PRO A 33 13.01 4.95 -2.48
CA PRO A 33 14.24 5.77 -2.48
C PRO A 33 15.48 5.00 -2.00
N LEU A 34 15.32 4.09 -1.04
CA LEU A 34 16.41 3.23 -0.55
C LEU A 34 16.86 2.23 -1.64
N HIS A 35 15.90 1.66 -2.38
CA HIS A 35 16.19 0.84 -3.56
C HIS A 35 16.87 1.63 -4.69
N LEU A 36 16.57 2.92 -4.85
CA LEU A 36 17.25 3.77 -5.83
C LEU A 36 18.70 4.07 -5.42
N HIS A 37 18.94 4.26 -4.12
CA HIS A 37 20.28 4.50 -3.61
C HIS A 37 21.19 3.28 -3.76
N SER A 38 20.68 2.07 -3.49
CA SER A 38 21.44 0.82 -3.64
C SER A 38 21.73 0.44 -5.10
N ARG A 39 20.96 0.99 -6.06
CA ARG A 39 21.20 0.82 -7.52
C ARG A 39 22.14 1.84 -8.13
N ARG A 40 22.70 2.79 -7.37
CA ARG A 40 23.78 3.64 -7.88
C ARG A 40 25.00 2.75 -8.17
N PRO A 41 25.47 2.64 -9.42
CA PRO A 41 26.67 1.89 -9.71
C PRO A 41 27.85 2.60 -9.03
N THR A 42 28.44 1.97 -8.03
CA THR A 42 29.64 2.43 -7.33
C THR A 42 30.94 2.11 -8.09
N GLY A 43 30.84 1.76 -9.38
CA GLY A 43 32.00 1.34 -10.19
C GLY A 43 31.99 1.84 -11.63
N PRO A 44 33.16 1.83 -12.30
CA PRO A 44 33.31 2.28 -13.68
C PRO A 44 32.43 1.46 -14.62
N ALA A 45 31.91 2.14 -15.65
CA ALA A 45 30.79 1.73 -16.50
C ALA A 45 31.01 0.48 -17.39
N SER A 46 32.02 -0.35 -17.13
CA SER A 46 32.42 -1.47 -18.00
C SER A 46 32.03 -2.86 -17.50
N SER A 47 31.34 -3.01 -16.37
CA SER A 47 30.97 -4.33 -15.82
C SER A 47 29.48 -4.58 -15.58
N VAL A 48 28.58 -3.73 -16.07
CA VAL A 48 27.13 -4.02 -16.06
C VAL A 48 26.84 -5.05 -17.16
N ARG A 49 27.30 -6.29 -16.93
CA ARG A 49 26.92 -7.48 -17.71
C ARG A 49 25.40 -7.61 -17.63
N GLY A 50 24.77 -7.96 -18.75
CA GLY A 50 23.32 -8.03 -18.96
C GLY A 50 22.53 -9.04 -18.11
N HIS A 51 22.94 -9.31 -16.87
CA HIS A 51 22.19 -10.11 -15.89
C HIS A 51 21.16 -9.30 -15.10
N ASP A 52 21.30 -7.98 -14.97
CA ASP A 52 20.35 -7.16 -14.18
C ASP A 52 19.00 -6.91 -14.88
N VAL A 53 18.91 -7.16 -16.18
CA VAL A 53 17.67 -7.02 -16.95
C VAL A 53 16.69 -8.18 -16.66
N LEU A 54 17.18 -9.37 -16.29
CA LEU A 54 16.37 -10.55 -16.00
C LEU A 54 15.86 -10.64 -14.55
N ALA A 55 16.31 -9.77 -13.64
CA ALA A 55 15.83 -9.74 -12.26
C ALA A 55 14.48 -9.01 -12.09
N TRP A 56 13.92 -8.46 -13.18
CA TRP A 56 12.66 -7.71 -13.22
C TRP A 56 11.49 -8.34 -12.42
N PRO A 57 11.18 -9.65 -12.57
CA PRO A 57 10.07 -10.26 -11.84
C PRO A 57 10.36 -10.41 -10.34
N GLY A 58 11.61 -10.72 -9.99
CA GLY A 58 12.02 -10.95 -8.60
C GLY A 58 11.87 -9.71 -7.74
N TRP A 59 12.21 -8.54 -8.29
CA TRP A 59 12.13 -7.30 -7.51
C TRP A 59 10.71 -6.78 -7.34
N VAL A 60 9.84 -6.92 -8.35
CA VAL A 60 8.41 -6.64 -8.19
C VAL A 60 7.82 -7.55 -7.11
N ALA A 61 8.18 -8.84 -7.13
CA ALA A 61 7.75 -9.78 -6.11
C ALA A 61 8.23 -9.37 -4.71
N THR A 62 9.48 -8.91 -4.55
CA THR A 62 9.96 -8.40 -3.25
C THR A 62 9.21 -7.16 -2.78
N ALA A 63 8.89 -6.24 -3.70
CA ALA A 63 8.13 -5.03 -3.38
C ALA A 63 6.71 -5.38 -2.91
N VAL A 64 6.04 -6.26 -3.66
CA VAL A 64 4.71 -6.77 -3.31
C VAL A 64 4.76 -7.51 -1.97
N LEU A 65 5.65 -8.48 -1.78
CA LEU A 65 5.77 -9.22 -0.52
C LEU A 65 6.05 -8.31 0.67
N ALA A 66 6.92 -7.30 0.51
CA ALA A 66 7.18 -6.32 1.55
C ALA A 66 5.90 -5.53 1.92
N SER A 67 5.12 -5.09 0.93
CA SER A 67 3.84 -4.42 1.18
C SER A 67 2.83 -5.35 1.86
N LEU A 68 2.76 -6.62 1.46
CA LEU A 68 1.84 -7.59 2.04
C LEU A 68 2.20 -7.90 3.50
N LEU A 69 3.48 -7.93 3.84
CA LEU A 69 3.94 -8.09 5.21
C LEU A 69 3.62 -6.87 6.09
N LEU A 70 3.54 -5.66 5.51
CA LEU A 70 3.18 -4.44 6.24
C LEU A 70 1.68 -4.30 6.51
N LEU A 71 0.83 -4.95 5.71
CA LEU A 71 -0.63 -4.85 5.84
C LEU A 71 -1.17 -5.19 7.23
N PRO A 72 -0.82 -6.34 7.86
CA PRO A 72 -1.36 -6.69 9.17
C PRO A 72 -0.95 -5.70 10.25
N TRP A 73 0.29 -5.19 10.19
CA TRP A 73 0.81 -4.20 11.12
C TRP A 73 0.09 -2.86 10.98
N PHE A 74 -0.10 -2.40 9.73
CA PHE A 74 -0.80 -1.15 9.46
C PHE A 74 -2.28 -1.23 9.86
N GLN A 75 -2.98 -2.30 9.47
CA GLN A 75 -4.38 -2.51 9.82
C GLN A 75 -4.57 -2.68 11.33
N GLY A 76 -3.70 -3.45 11.99
CA GLY A 76 -3.73 -3.63 13.44
C GLY A 76 -3.51 -2.31 14.17
N GLY A 77 -2.53 -1.51 13.72
CA GLY A 77 -2.28 -0.18 14.25
C GLY A 77 -3.47 0.78 14.07
N ALA A 78 -4.11 0.77 12.90
CA ALA A 78 -5.29 1.59 12.61
C ALA A 78 -6.49 1.20 13.50
N ILE A 79 -6.71 -0.11 13.70
CA ILE A 79 -7.76 -0.62 14.59
C ILE A 79 -7.48 -0.23 16.04
N LEU A 80 -6.24 -0.44 16.52
CA LEU A 80 -5.85 -0.09 17.89
C LEU A 80 -5.96 1.42 18.12
N GLY A 81 -5.47 2.24 17.18
CA GLY A 81 -5.63 3.69 17.23
C GLY A 81 -7.10 4.10 17.26
N GLY A 82 -7.94 3.49 16.42
CA GLY A 82 -9.39 3.69 16.42
C GLY A 82 -10.03 3.35 17.77
N LEU A 83 -9.66 2.23 18.37
CA LEU A 83 -10.16 1.80 19.69
C LEU A 83 -9.73 2.74 20.82
N LEU A 84 -8.51 3.29 20.75
CA LEU A 84 -8.00 4.23 21.74
C LEU A 84 -8.64 5.61 21.62
N MET A 85 -9.00 6.03 20.40
CA MET A 85 -9.61 7.34 20.15
C MET A 85 -11.14 7.34 20.20
N ALA A 86 -11.79 6.19 20.01
CA ALA A 86 -13.24 6.08 20.09
C ALA A 86 -13.71 6.20 21.55
N PRO A 87 -14.78 6.96 21.83
CA PRO A 87 -15.37 7.02 23.15
C PRO A 87 -15.92 5.63 23.51
N ARG A 88 -15.35 4.97 24.53
CA ARG A 88 -15.66 3.58 24.88
C ARG A 88 -17.17 3.35 24.98
N SER A 89 -17.65 2.31 24.31
CA SER A 89 -19.03 1.87 24.54
C SER A 89 -19.14 1.26 25.94
N GLY A 90 -20.31 1.36 26.56
CA GLY A 90 -20.59 0.67 27.83
C GLY A 90 -20.57 -0.86 27.74
N GLN A 91 -20.31 -1.45 26.55
CA GLN A 91 -20.34 -2.88 26.27
C GLN A 91 -18.97 -3.57 26.47
N GLY A 92 -17.92 -2.80 26.81
CA GLY A 92 -16.59 -3.30 27.11
C GLY A 92 -15.75 -3.68 25.88
N LEU A 93 -14.42 -3.70 26.05
CA LEU A 93 -13.46 -3.87 24.96
C LEU A 93 -13.59 -5.21 24.20
N GLN A 94 -13.96 -6.28 24.92
CA GLN A 94 -14.06 -7.63 24.34
C GLN A 94 -15.17 -7.72 23.28
N SER A 95 -16.31 -7.06 23.51
CA SER A 95 -17.43 -7.08 22.56
C SER A 95 -17.10 -6.26 21.31
N GLU A 96 -16.42 -5.12 21.46
CA GLU A 96 -15.93 -4.29 20.35
C GLU A 96 -14.92 -5.05 19.48
N LEU A 97 -13.96 -5.74 20.10
CA LEU A 97 -12.98 -6.58 19.37
C LEU A 97 -13.66 -7.73 18.62
N TYR A 98 -14.65 -8.39 19.22
CA TYR A 98 -15.40 -9.46 18.56
C TYR A 98 -16.15 -8.95 17.32
N GLU A 99 -16.76 -7.76 17.40
CA GLU A 99 -17.39 -7.14 16.23
C GLU A 99 -16.38 -6.85 15.12
N ILE A 100 -15.19 -6.32 15.44
CA ILE A 100 -14.12 -6.03 14.47
C ILE A 100 -13.65 -7.30 13.75
N ILE A 101 -13.44 -8.38 14.49
CA ILE A 101 -13.04 -9.67 13.93
C ILE A 101 -14.12 -10.18 12.97
N ARG A 102 -15.40 -10.09 13.36
CA ARG A 102 -16.53 -10.51 12.52
C ARG A 102 -16.65 -9.69 11.23
N LEU A 103 -16.29 -8.40 11.27
CA LEU A 103 -16.27 -7.52 10.10
C LEU A 103 -15.10 -7.82 9.16
N SER A 104 -14.00 -8.34 9.69
CA SER A 104 -12.79 -8.70 8.94
C SER A 104 -12.96 -10.02 8.20
N ARG A 105 -13.99 -10.12 7.35
CA ARG A 105 -14.30 -11.32 6.56
C ARG A 105 -13.09 -11.71 5.68
N PRO A 106 -12.81 -13.00 5.49
CA PRO A 106 -11.64 -13.45 4.71
C PRO A 106 -11.65 -12.88 3.29
N GLY A 107 -12.81 -12.73 2.66
CA GLY A 107 -12.93 -12.12 1.33
C GLY A 107 -12.48 -10.64 1.30
N LEU A 108 -12.81 -9.86 2.33
CA LEU A 108 -12.40 -8.45 2.42
C LEU A 108 -10.90 -8.32 2.70
N VAL A 109 -10.37 -9.21 3.53
CA VAL A 109 -8.92 -9.28 3.78
C VAL A 109 -8.19 -9.66 2.50
N LEU A 110 -8.65 -10.69 1.79
CA LEU A 110 -8.04 -11.12 0.52
C LEU A 110 -8.09 -9.99 -0.54
N GLN A 111 -9.21 -9.27 -0.63
CA GLN A 111 -9.35 -8.11 -1.50
C GLN A 111 -8.36 -7.01 -1.13
N CYS A 112 -8.23 -6.68 0.16
CA CYS A 112 -7.26 -5.70 0.66
C CYS A 112 -5.82 -6.07 0.24
N PHE A 113 -5.45 -7.35 0.42
CA PHE A 113 -4.15 -7.89 -0.01
C PHE A 113 -3.96 -7.77 -1.53
N GLY A 114 -4.97 -8.15 -2.32
CA GLY A 114 -4.93 -8.05 -3.77
C GLY A 114 -4.76 -6.60 -4.23
N GLN A 115 -5.52 -5.66 -3.67
CA GLN A 115 -5.43 -4.24 -3.98
C GLN A 115 -4.04 -3.68 -3.66
N ALA A 116 -3.52 -3.93 -2.45
CA ALA A 116 -2.20 -3.50 -2.05
C ALA A 116 -1.08 -4.09 -2.94
N ALA A 117 -1.23 -5.33 -3.40
CA ALA A 117 -0.29 -5.94 -4.33
C ALA A 117 -0.29 -5.22 -5.69
N VAL A 118 -1.46 -4.99 -6.27
CA VAL A 118 -1.58 -4.28 -7.56
C VAL A 118 -1.08 -2.84 -7.44
N PHE A 119 -1.44 -2.14 -6.37
CA PHE A 119 -0.97 -0.78 -6.08
C PHE A 119 0.54 -0.70 -5.98
N THR A 120 1.15 -1.56 -5.16
CA THR A 120 2.59 -1.57 -4.96
C THR A 120 3.34 -1.96 -6.24
N ALA A 121 2.84 -2.94 -7.00
CA ALA A 121 3.41 -3.33 -8.28
C ALA A 121 3.34 -2.16 -9.29
N THR A 122 2.22 -1.45 -9.35
CA THR A 122 2.05 -0.28 -10.24
C THR A 122 3.04 0.82 -9.89
N CYS A 123 3.13 1.19 -8.60
CA CYS A 123 4.12 2.16 -8.13
C CYS A 123 5.54 1.73 -8.51
N TYR A 124 5.90 0.47 -8.27
CA TYR A 124 7.21 -0.07 -8.62
C TYR A 124 7.54 0.12 -10.10
N LEU A 125 6.61 -0.19 -11.00
CA LEU A 125 6.80 -0.06 -12.45
C LEU A 125 7.00 1.40 -12.89
N ILE A 126 6.23 2.33 -12.33
CA ILE A 126 6.38 3.77 -12.59
C ILE A 126 7.75 4.26 -12.12
N LEU A 127 8.12 3.94 -10.89
CA LEU A 127 9.40 4.30 -10.29
C LEU A 127 10.59 3.73 -11.09
N GLN A 128 10.51 2.47 -11.54
CA GLN A 128 11.54 1.88 -12.39
C GLN A 128 11.66 2.59 -13.73
N ARG A 129 10.54 2.88 -14.39
CA ARG A 129 10.54 3.57 -15.69
C ARG A 129 11.21 4.95 -15.58
N LYS A 130 10.88 5.71 -14.54
CA LYS A 130 11.50 7.02 -14.27
C LYS A 130 12.99 6.87 -13.93
N LEU A 131 13.36 5.88 -13.12
CA LEU A 131 14.75 5.61 -12.78
C LEU A 131 15.61 5.29 -14.01
N ALA A 132 15.10 4.49 -14.94
CA ALA A 132 15.81 4.15 -16.17
C ALA A 132 16.11 5.38 -17.05
N ALA A 133 15.32 6.46 -16.90
CA ALA A 133 15.52 7.72 -17.61
C ALA A 133 16.50 8.69 -16.93
N ILE A 134 16.93 8.41 -15.69
CA ILE A 134 17.84 9.30 -14.96
C ILE A 134 19.29 9.09 -15.40
N THR A 135 19.85 10.08 -16.10
CA THR A 135 21.30 10.24 -16.28
C THR A 135 21.97 10.74 -14.99
N ARG A 136 23.14 10.18 -14.65
CA ARG A 136 23.96 10.22 -13.40
C ARG A 136 24.07 11.50 -12.53
N SER A 137 23.38 12.60 -12.82
CA SER A 137 23.40 13.84 -12.03
C SER A 137 22.58 13.71 -10.74
N ALA A 138 23.23 13.84 -9.58
CA ALA A 138 22.60 13.71 -8.26
C ALA A 138 21.47 14.74 -7.99
N GLY A 139 21.57 15.94 -8.55
CA GLY A 139 20.54 16.99 -8.39
C GLY A 139 19.23 16.67 -9.13
N HIS A 140 19.30 15.91 -10.23
CA HIS A 140 18.12 15.53 -11.00
C HIS A 140 17.36 14.36 -10.38
N VAL A 141 17.99 13.59 -9.48
CA VAL A 141 17.37 12.42 -8.83
C VAL A 141 16.25 12.84 -7.88
N ALA A 142 16.45 13.90 -7.07
CA ALA A 142 15.45 14.34 -6.11
C ALA A 142 14.19 14.89 -6.80
N LEU A 143 14.38 15.69 -7.87
CA LEU A 143 13.30 16.21 -8.69
C LEU A 143 12.53 15.09 -9.39
N GLN A 144 13.23 14.14 -10.01
CA GLN A 144 12.57 13.02 -10.69
C GLN A 144 11.91 12.04 -9.73
N LEU A 145 12.42 11.90 -8.51
CA LEU A 145 11.75 11.12 -7.48
C LEU A 145 10.44 11.80 -7.05
N ALA A 146 10.44 13.13 -6.86
CA ALA A 146 9.22 13.87 -6.56
C ALA A 146 8.18 13.71 -7.68
N ASP A 147 8.61 13.85 -8.94
CA ASP A 147 7.75 13.64 -10.12
C ASP A 147 7.20 12.20 -10.20
N ALA A 148 8.06 11.19 -10.00
CA ALA A 148 7.65 9.79 -9.96
C ALA A 148 6.65 9.50 -8.82
N LEU A 149 6.81 10.13 -7.66
CA LEU A 149 5.88 10.00 -6.55
C LEU A 149 4.53 10.64 -6.86
N THR A 150 4.50 11.79 -7.52
CA THR A 150 3.27 12.42 -7.99
C THR A 150 2.55 11.52 -9.00
N GLU A 151 3.27 10.95 -9.96
CA GLU A 151 2.70 9.98 -10.90
C GLU A 151 2.19 8.72 -10.19
N CYS A 152 2.93 8.18 -9.22
CA CYS A 152 2.47 7.06 -8.41
C CYS A 152 1.17 7.39 -7.68
N LEU A 153 1.09 8.56 -7.03
CA LEU A 153 -0.10 8.98 -6.30
C LEU A 153 -1.31 9.13 -7.23
N MET A 154 -1.13 9.73 -8.41
CA MET A 154 -2.18 9.81 -9.42
C MET A 154 -2.62 8.43 -9.92
N ALA A 155 -1.67 7.54 -10.20
CA ALA A 155 -1.95 6.18 -10.63
C ALA A 155 -2.71 5.38 -9.55
N LEU A 156 -2.33 5.51 -8.28
CA LEU A 156 -3.02 4.89 -7.16
C LEU A 156 -4.45 5.41 -7.02
N LEU A 157 -4.69 6.72 -7.16
CA LEU A 157 -6.03 7.29 -7.09
C LEU A 157 -6.92 6.82 -8.25
N ILE A 158 -6.38 6.79 -9.48
CA ILE A 158 -7.09 6.29 -10.66
C ILE A 158 -7.41 4.81 -10.48
N LEU A 159 -6.43 4.01 -10.06
CA LEU A 159 -6.60 2.58 -9.89
C LEU A 159 -7.56 2.26 -8.74
N GLN A 160 -7.52 3.03 -7.65
CA GLN A 160 -8.52 2.97 -6.58
C GLN A 160 -9.92 3.26 -7.14
N ALA A 161 -10.10 4.32 -7.92
CA ALA A 161 -11.39 4.65 -8.52
C ALA A 161 -11.89 3.53 -9.45
N ILE A 162 -11.02 2.96 -10.29
CA ILE A 162 -11.34 1.82 -11.17
C ILE A 162 -11.73 0.61 -10.34
N LEU A 163 -10.96 0.28 -9.30
CA LEU A 163 -11.23 -0.87 -8.46
C LEU A 163 -12.54 -0.74 -7.69
N LEU A 164 -12.97 0.47 -7.34
CA LEU A 164 -14.29 0.70 -6.73
C LEU A 164 -15.45 0.55 -7.72
N LEU A 165 -15.20 0.76 -9.01
CA LEU A 165 -16.19 0.52 -10.06
C LEU A 165 -16.31 -0.97 -10.38
N VAL A 166 -15.20 -1.71 -10.33
CA VAL A 166 -15.12 -3.13 -10.71
C VAL A 166 -15.43 -4.06 -9.54
N LEU A 167 -14.93 -3.74 -8.34
CA LEU A 167 -15.21 -4.53 -7.14
C LEU A 167 -16.46 -3.97 -6.47
N PRO A 168 -17.49 -4.79 -6.25
CA PRO A 168 -18.71 -4.31 -5.62
C PRO A 168 -18.37 -3.71 -4.24
N PRO A 169 -18.85 -2.50 -3.90
CA PRO A 169 -18.79 -2.04 -2.52
C PRO A 169 -19.62 -3.04 -1.71
N PHE A 170 -18.97 -3.82 -0.86
CA PHE A 170 -19.68 -4.80 -0.02
C PHE A 170 -20.47 -4.05 1.05
N SER A 171 -21.67 -3.62 0.67
CA SER A 171 -22.76 -3.34 1.60
C SER A 171 -22.96 -4.58 2.46
N GLY A 172 -22.94 -4.42 3.78
CA GLY A 172 -23.29 -5.46 4.75
C GLY A 172 -24.77 -5.87 4.70
N SER A 173 -25.39 -5.94 3.53
CA SER A 173 -26.73 -6.46 3.31
C SER A 173 -26.75 -7.39 2.11
N ARG A 174 -26.63 -8.69 2.39
CA ARG A 174 -27.49 -9.76 1.87
C ARG A 174 -27.05 -11.07 2.53
N ALA A 175 -28.03 -11.71 3.15
CA ALA A 175 -28.01 -12.89 4.02
C ALA A 175 -27.51 -12.65 5.45
#